data_AF-A0A497SV09-F1
#
_entry.id   AF-A0A497SV09-F1
#
_cell.length_a   1.000
_cell.length_b   1.000
_cell.length_c   1.000
_cell.angle_alpha   90.00
_cell.angle_beta   90.00
_cell.angle_gamma   90.00
#
_symmetry.space_group_name_H-M   'P 1'
#
loop_
_entity.id
_entity.type
_entity.pdbx_description
1 polymer ?
#
loop_
_entity_poly.entity_id
_entity_poly.type
_entity_poly.pdbx_seq_one_letter_code
_entity_poly.pdbx_strand_id
1 'polypeptide(L)'
;MKRFISLLMALLVIPIASAVPTEIEMHWMGSGDFETHFNFDDDSETHFWTGGNDISGELYATDSNDNPYTYGVDTNEIKVRSHVENGGYIEYVFRKTDNYEPMYGEAGQESYTYISTSDTGDFAWRSWSNYAQLRNSNYGWQNDNQIEATGEHYIYHHFYIDDSYDEGATLEVMAEGSTSITDMCEDHWGSSYKFGKGCGCYTNANVYIDGSGTFELNAWAENEIVTDTGIHITGNPHYIVYADFDDEFEFENFALEGN
;
A
#
# COMPACT_ATOMS: atom_id res chain seq x y z
N MET A 1 -3.70 -12.35 -33.38
CA MET A 1 -2.79 -11.32 -33.94
C MET A 1 -2.10 -10.70 -32.73
N LYS A 2 -0.89 -11.17 -32.39
CA LYS A 2 -0.21 -10.79 -31.14
C LYS A 2 0.29 -9.35 -31.28
N ARG A 3 -0.30 -8.41 -30.52
CA ARG A 3 0.21 -7.05 -30.41
C ARG A 3 1.24 -7.07 -29.29
N PHE A 4 2.52 -7.08 -29.66
CA PHE A 4 3.59 -6.73 -28.73
C PHE A 4 3.43 -5.25 -28.41
N ILE A 5 3.09 -4.92 -27.17
CA ILE A 5 3.17 -3.54 -26.67
C ILE A 5 4.54 -3.39 -26.03
N SER A 6 5.21 -2.33 -26.46
CA SER A 6 6.57 -1.96 -26.13
C SER A 6 6.71 -1.54 -24.68
N LEU A 7 7.81 -1.97 -24.06
CA LEU A 7 8.41 -1.39 -22.85
C LEU A 7 8.50 0.14 -23.01
N LEU A 8 7.69 0.90 -22.27
CA LEU A 8 7.78 2.36 -22.18
C LEU A 8 8.41 2.72 -20.83
N MET A 9 9.73 2.63 -20.75
CA MET A 9 10.49 3.13 -19.60
C MET A 9 10.54 4.66 -19.67
N ALA A 10 9.61 5.33 -18.98
CA ALA A 10 9.55 6.79 -18.91
C ALA A 10 10.27 7.29 -17.65
N LEU A 11 11.57 7.57 -17.75
CA LEU A 11 12.31 8.29 -16.72
C LEU A 11 12.11 9.79 -16.94
N LEU A 12 11.14 10.39 -16.25
CA LEU A 12 10.99 11.85 -16.21
C LEU A 12 11.76 12.41 -15.01
N VAL A 13 12.74 13.28 -15.29
CA VAL A 13 13.40 14.14 -14.29
C VAL A 13 13.00 15.57 -14.62
N ILE A 14 12.28 16.25 -13.73
CA ILE A 14 11.66 17.56 -13.99
C ILE A 14 12.39 18.65 -13.19
N PRO A 15 12.84 19.76 -13.82
CA PRO A 15 13.47 20.87 -13.12
C PRO A 15 12.45 21.85 -12.52
N ILE A 16 12.74 22.26 -11.28
CA ILE A 16 11.95 23.09 -10.36
C ILE A 16 11.79 24.54 -10.86
N ALA A 17 10.54 25.03 -10.99
CA ALA A 17 10.10 26.43 -10.78
C ALA A 17 8.62 26.69 -11.20
N SER A 18 7.71 25.72 -11.14
CA SER A 18 6.28 25.98 -11.37
C SER A 18 5.48 25.67 -10.12
N ALA A 19 4.84 26.68 -9.53
CA ALA A 19 3.80 26.54 -8.49
C ALA A 19 2.52 25.84 -9.00
N VAL A 20 2.63 25.04 -10.05
CA VAL A 20 1.57 24.31 -10.70
C VAL A 20 1.87 22.83 -10.42
N PRO A 21 0.89 22.06 -9.96
CA PRO A 21 1.05 20.63 -9.77
C PRO A 21 1.54 19.94 -11.05
N THR A 22 2.41 18.96 -10.88
CA THR A 22 2.75 18.00 -11.91
C THR A 22 1.79 16.82 -11.81
N GLU A 23 1.02 16.59 -12.86
CA GLU A 23 0.06 15.47 -12.93
C GLU A 23 0.48 14.49 -14.03
N ILE A 24 0.48 13.20 -13.70
CA ILE A 24 0.76 12.11 -14.62
C ILE A 24 -0.42 11.13 -14.57
N GLU A 25 -0.87 10.71 -15.75
CA GLU A 25 -1.93 9.75 -15.95
C GLU A 25 -1.47 8.69 -16.95
N MET A 26 -1.59 7.42 -16.57
CA MET A 26 -1.22 6.28 -17.40
C MET A 26 -2.32 5.24 -17.38
N HIS A 27 -2.51 4.61 -18.54
CA HIS A 27 -3.45 3.52 -18.75
C HIS A 27 -2.74 2.40 -19.50
N TRP A 28 -2.97 1.16 -19.09
CA TRP A 28 -2.46 0.00 -19.80
C TRP A 28 -3.55 -1.05 -20.02
N MET A 29 -3.40 -1.79 -21.10
CA MET A 29 -4.20 -2.95 -21.43
C MET A 29 -3.40 -3.83 -22.39
N GLY A 30 -3.19 -5.09 -22.05
CA GLY A 30 -2.42 -5.98 -22.90
C GLY A 30 -1.89 -7.20 -22.15
N SER A 31 -0.68 -7.62 -22.52
CA SER A 31 0.00 -8.82 -22.01
C SER A 31 1.49 -8.53 -21.88
N GLY A 32 2.19 -9.29 -21.05
CA GLY A 32 3.61 -9.06 -20.73
C GLY A 32 3.72 -8.21 -19.47
N ASP A 33 4.75 -7.37 -19.40
CA ASP A 33 5.06 -6.57 -18.21
C ASP A 33 4.81 -5.08 -18.46
N PHE A 34 4.31 -4.39 -17.44
CA PHE A 34 4.19 -2.95 -17.34
C PHE A 34 4.86 -2.49 -16.04
N GLU A 35 5.70 -1.46 -16.13
CA GLU A 35 6.37 -0.90 -14.96
C GLU A 35 6.46 0.62 -15.02
N THR A 36 6.43 1.26 -13.86
CA THR A 36 6.54 2.70 -13.70
C THR A 36 7.39 3.04 -12.49
N HIS A 37 8.22 4.08 -12.61
CA HIS A 37 9.03 4.60 -11.52
C HIS A 37 8.93 6.12 -11.54
N PHE A 38 8.43 6.69 -10.45
CA PHE A 38 8.39 8.14 -10.27
C PHE A 38 9.14 8.53 -9.02
N ASN A 39 9.97 9.55 -9.17
CA ASN A 39 10.64 10.21 -8.07
C ASN A 39 10.14 11.66 -8.06
N PHE A 40 9.52 12.06 -6.97
CA PHE A 40 9.04 13.42 -6.73
C PHE A 40 10.14 14.21 -6.02
N ASP A 41 11.21 14.48 -6.78
CA ASP A 41 12.47 15.06 -6.31
C ASP A 41 13.03 14.33 -5.08
N ASP A 42 13.10 15.00 -3.92
CA ASP A 42 13.51 14.44 -2.64
C ASP A 42 12.33 14.02 -1.74
N ASP A 43 11.07 14.30 -2.10
CA ASP A 43 9.91 14.13 -1.21
C ASP A 43 9.41 12.69 -1.06
N SER A 44 9.25 12.00 -2.18
CA SER A 44 8.81 10.59 -2.22
C SER A 44 9.13 9.91 -3.54
N GLU A 45 9.09 8.58 -3.53
CA GLU A 45 9.18 7.75 -4.71
C GLU A 45 8.06 6.71 -4.76
N THR A 46 7.67 6.33 -5.97
CA THR A 46 6.78 5.20 -6.20
C THR A 46 7.30 4.31 -7.31
N HIS A 47 7.14 3.01 -7.09
CA HIS A 47 7.42 2.00 -8.07
C HIS A 47 6.22 1.08 -8.19
N PHE A 48 5.89 0.74 -9.43
CA PHE A 48 4.77 -0.13 -9.72
C PHE A 48 5.16 -1.08 -10.84
N TRP A 49 4.86 -2.35 -10.65
CA TRP A 49 5.03 -3.39 -11.65
C TRP A 49 3.77 -4.24 -11.73
N THR A 50 3.43 -4.66 -12.94
CA THR A 50 2.46 -5.72 -13.15
C THR A 50 2.84 -6.53 -14.37
N GLY A 51 2.65 -7.84 -14.29
CA GLY A 51 2.99 -8.75 -15.37
C GLY A 51 2.01 -9.89 -15.46
N GLY A 52 1.67 -10.32 -16.68
CA GLY A 52 0.68 -11.39 -16.86
C GLY A 52 0.30 -11.64 -18.31
N ASN A 53 -0.60 -12.61 -18.51
CA ASN A 53 -1.15 -12.89 -19.83
C ASN A 53 -2.16 -11.84 -20.27
N ASP A 54 -2.97 -11.35 -19.34
CA ASP A 54 -3.88 -10.24 -19.55
C ASP A 54 -3.77 -9.28 -18.36
N ILE A 55 -3.27 -8.08 -18.62
CA ILE A 55 -3.06 -7.01 -17.63
C ILE A 55 -3.83 -5.77 -18.06
N SER A 56 -4.41 -5.06 -17.11
CA SER A 56 -5.03 -3.75 -17.35
C SER A 56 -5.02 -2.89 -16.10
N GLY A 57 -5.11 -1.59 -16.27
CA GLY A 57 -5.16 -0.68 -15.13
C GLY A 57 -4.91 0.78 -15.49
N GLU A 58 -4.92 1.58 -14.43
CA GLU A 58 -4.71 3.02 -14.46
C GLU A 58 -3.85 3.45 -13.27
N LEU A 59 -2.97 4.43 -13.49
CA LEU A 59 -2.18 5.07 -12.44
C LEU A 59 -2.23 6.58 -12.62
N TYR A 60 -2.58 7.27 -11.54
CA TYR A 60 -2.55 8.72 -11.43
C TYR A 60 -1.53 9.12 -10.37
N ALA A 61 -0.66 10.05 -10.72
CA ALA A 61 0.41 10.56 -9.88
C ALA A 61 0.36 12.08 -9.87
N THR A 62 0.42 12.69 -8.69
CA THR A 62 0.43 14.15 -8.52
C THR A 62 1.52 14.56 -7.54
N ASP A 63 2.40 15.44 -8.00
CA ASP A 63 3.22 16.30 -7.14
C ASP A 63 2.58 17.69 -7.12
N SER A 64 2.23 18.17 -5.94
CA SER A 64 1.47 19.42 -5.78
C SER A 64 2.32 20.67 -5.95
N ASN A 65 3.65 20.59 -5.83
CA ASN A 65 4.57 21.73 -5.77
C ASN A 65 4.03 22.84 -4.84
N ASP A 66 3.55 22.47 -3.66
CA ASP A 66 2.79 23.35 -2.75
C ASP A 66 3.58 23.79 -1.51
N ASN A 67 4.66 23.10 -1.19
CA ASN A 67 5.59 23.32 -0.08
C ASN A 67 4.87 23.88 1.17
N PRO A 68 4.02 23.07 1.82
CA PRO A 68 3.16 23.56 2.88
C PRO A 68 4.00 24.17 4.01
N TYR A 69 3.59 25.36 4.46
CA TYR A 69 4.30 26.13 5.50
C TYR A 69 5.77 26.47 5.18
N THR A 70 6.20 26.32 3.92
CA THR A 70 7.60 26.55 3.48
C THR A 70 8.59 25.60 4.17
N TYR A 71 8.16 24.36 4.40
CA TYR A 71 8.97 23.32 5.06
C TYR A 71 9.96 22.60 4.14
N GLY A 72 9.88 22.83 2.84
CA GLY A 72 10.77 22.24 1.85
C GLY A 72 10.26 20.95 1.24
N VAL A 73 9.12 20.42 1.71
CA VAL A 73 8.57 19.13 1.26
C VAL A 73 7.22 19.34 0.59
N ASP A 74 7.03 18.84 -0.63
CA ASP A 74 5.75 18.95 -1.35
C ASP A 74 4.77 17.81 -1.00
N THR A 75 3.50 18.07 -1.25
CA THR A 75 2.42 17.09 -1.10
C THR A 75 2.34 16.18 -2.34
N ASN A 76 2.44 14.87 -2.14
CA ASN A 76 2.39 13.87 -3.21
C ASN A 76 1.18 12.95 -3.08
N GLU A 77 0.58 12.54 -4.19
CA GLU A 77 -0.54 11.59 -4.24
C GLU A 77 -0.39 10.61 -5.39
N ILE A 78 -0.54 9.31 -5.09
CA ILE A 78 -0.62 8.22 -6.06
C ILE A 78 -1.96 7.51 -5.90
N LYS A 79 -2.61 7.19 -7.03
CA LYS A 79 -3.78 6.31 -7.11
C LYS A 79 -3.53 5.29 -8.18
N VAL A 80 -3.67 4.01 -7.85
CA VAL A 80 -3.47 2.92 -8.80
C VAL A 80 -4.64 1.95 -8.75
N ARG A 81 -5.11 1.54 -9.93
CA ARG A 81 -5.96 0.36 -10.09
C ARG A 81 -5.30 -0.57 -11.07
N SER A 82 -5.11 -1.82 -10.68
CA SER A 82 -4.52 -2.83 -11.52
C SER A 82 -5.31 -4.12 -11.42
N HIS A 83 -5.42 -4.79 -12.57
CA HIS A 83 -6.05 -6.07 -12.70
C HIS A 83 -5.14 -6.98 -13.52
N VAL A 84 -4.96 -8.21 -13.05
CA VAL A 84 -4.30 -9.29 -13.76
C VAL A 84 -5.23 -10.49 -13.88
N GLU A 85 -5.31 -11.05 -15.09
CA GLU A 85 -6.07 -12.24 -15.44
C GLU A 85 -5.14 -13.23 -16.18
N ASN A 86 -5.52 -14.50 -16.15
CA ASN A 86 -4.80 -15.65 -16.69
C ASN A 86 -3.40 -15.82 -16.08
N GLY A 87 -3.28 -15.53 -14.78
CA GLY A 87 -2.05 -15.60 -13.99
C GLY A 87 -1.12 -14.39 -14.20
N GLY A 88 -0.39 -14.03 -13.14
CA GLY A 88 0.44 -12.85 -13.15
C GLY A 88 0.77 -12.31 -11.76
N TYR A 89 1.26 -11.08 -11.71
CA TYR A 89 1.58 -10.39 -10.47
C TYR A 89 1.29 -8.89 -10.54
N ILE A 90 1.12 -8.30 -9.37
CA ILE A 90 1.05 -6.86 -9.11
C ILE A 90 2.02 -6.56 -7.97
N GLU A 91 2.86 -5.55 -8.13
CA GLU A 91 3.78 -5.07 -7.11
C GLU A 91 3.71 -3.55 -7.04
N TYR A 92 3.57 -3.01 -5.83
CA TYR A 92 3.44 -1.60 -5.57
C TYR A 92 4.33 -1.19 -4.40
N VAL A 93 5.02 -0.06 -4.57
CA VAL A 93 5.84 0.57 -3.55
C VAL A 93 5.54 2.06 -3.55
N PHE A 94 5.34 2.60 -2.36
CA PHE A 94 5.34 4.04 -2.12
C PHE A 94 6.21 4.32 -0.90
N ARG A 95 7.28 5.08 -1.10
CA ARG A 95 8.22 5.44 -0.05
C ARG A 95 8.29 6.95 0.08
N LYS A 96 8.23 7.42 1.32
CA LYS A 96 8.43 8.83 1.66
C LYS A 96 9.91 9.06 1.94
N THR A 97 10.54 9.95 1.18
CA THR A 97 11.99 10.16 1.18
C THR A 97 12.44 11.46 1.84
N ASP A 98 11.54 12.42 2.05
CA ASP A 98 11.79 13.62 2.87
C ASP A 98 10.68 13.89 3.89
N ASN A 99 11.02 14.57 4.97
CA ASN A 99 10.12 14.99 6.05
C ASN A 99 10.58 16.33 6.63
N TYR A 100 9.67 17.11 7.21
CA TYR A 100 10.08 18.21 8.07
C TYR A 100 10.55 17.70 9.43
N GLU A 101 11.79 17.21 9.45
CA GLU A 101 12.43 16.54 10.60
C GLU A 101 12.34 17.30 11.92
N PRO A 102 12.47 18.65 11.98
CA PRO A 102 12.45 19.36 13.25
C PRO A 102 11.19 19.17 14.09
N MET A 103 10.09 18.71 13.48
CA MET A 103 8.81 18.50 14.15
C MET A 103 8.24 17.09 13.96
N TYR A 104 8.51 16.42 12.84
CA TYR A 104 7.82 15.18 12.46
C TYR A 104 8.72 13.95 12.36
N GLY A 105 10.01 14.07 12.71
CA GLY A 105 10.95 12.94 12.67
C GLY A 105 11.50 12.65 11.28
N GLU A 106 12.23 11.55 11.15
CA GLU A 106 12.92 11.19 9.91
C GLU A 106 11.93 10.67 8.84
N ALA A 107 12.35 10.73 7.57
CA ALA A 107 11.66 10.03 6.48
C ALA A 107 12.00 8.51 6.52
N GLY A 108 11.50 7.76 5.54
CA GLY A 108 11.71 6.30 5.48
C GLY A 108 10.44 5.47 5.58
N GLN A 109 9.30 6.11 5.84
CA GLN A 109 8.00 5.47 5.82
C GLN A 109 7.74 4.80 4.44
N GLU A 110 7.25 3.57 4.44
CA GLU A 110 7.01 2.78 3.23
C GLU A 110 5.69 2.01 3.30
N SER A 111 4.96 1.98 2.18
CA SER A 111 3.85 1.07 1.92
C SER A 111 4.18 0.19 0.74
N TYR A 112 4.02 -1.12 0.91
CA TYR A 112 4.35 -2.13 -0.08
C TYR A 112 3.20 -3.10 -0.25
N THR A 113 2.93 -3.51 -1.48
CA THR A 113 2.02 -4.62 -1.76
C THR A 113 2.59 -5.49 -2.86
N TYR A 114 2.54 -6.80 -2.66
CA TYR A 114 2.79 -7.80 -3.68
C TYR A 114 1.64 -8.79 -3.74
N ILE A 115 1.14 -9.03 -4.95
CA ILE A 115 0.11 -10.02 -5.24
C ILE A 115 0.66 -10.89 -6.37
N SER A 116 0.73 -12.20 -6.13
CA SER A 116 0.98 -13.20 -7.16
C SER A 116 -0.25 -14.09 -7.25
N THR A 117 -0.71 -14.35 -8.47
CA THR A 117 -1.92 -15.12 -8.71
C THR A 117 -1.75 -16.08 -9.88
N SER A 118 -2.52 -17.16 -9.86
CA SER A 118 -2.68 -18.03 -11.02
C SER A 118 -3.99 -17.84 -11.80
N ASP A 119 -4.83 -16.84 -11.42
CA ASP A 119 -5.86 -16.11 -12.22
C ASP A 119 -7.10 -15.68 -11.39
N THR A 120 -7.07 -14.67 -10.53
CA THR A 120 -7.12 -13.25 -10.86
C THR A 120 -6.45 -12.49 -9.71
N GLY A 121 -6.10 -11.23 -9.94
CA GLY A 121 -5.58 -10.33 -8.92
C GLY A 121 -6.05 -8.91 -9.20
N ASP A 122 -6.61 -8.27 -8.19
CA ASP A 122 -7.09 -6.90 -8.25
C ASP A 122 -6.44 -6.08 -7.14
N PHE A 123 -6.01 -4.88 -7.50
CA PHE A 123 -5.37 -3.95 -6.58
C PHE A 123 -5.92 -2.54 -6.82
N ALA A 124 -6.40 -1.89 -5.77
CA ALA A 124 -6.85 -0.52 -5.79
C ALA A 124 -6.30 0.22 -4.57
N TRP A 125 -5.27 1.03 -4.78
CA TRP A 125 -4.54 1.68 -3.69
C TRP A 125 -4.30 3.17 -3.89
N ARG A 126 -4.44 3.93 -2.80
CA ARG A 126 -4.20 5.38 -2.77
C ARG A 126 -3.23 5.74 -1.65
N SER A 127 -2.04 6.15 -2.06
CA SER A 127 -1.00 6.69 -1.17
C SER A 127 -0.92 8.19 -1.28
N TRP A 128 -0.62 8.82 -0.15
CA TRP A 128 -0.45 10.26 -0.03
C TRP A 128 0.65 10.55 0.97
N SER A 129 1.47 11.56 0.70
CA SER A 129 2.47 12.06 1.66
C SER A 129 2.55 13.57 1.66
N ASN A 130 3.11 14.11 2.73
CA ASN A 130 3.53 15.50 2.82
C ASN A 130 4.68 15.66 3.82
N TYR A 131 5.02 16.90 4.15
CA TYR A 131 6.00 17.32 5.16
C TYR A 131 5.91 16.65 6.55
N ALA A 132 4.85 15.91 6.89
CA ALA A 132 4.63 15.36 8.23
C ALA A 132 4.40 13.85 8.26
N GLN A 133 3.80 13.27 7.21
CA GLN A 133 3.24 11.93 7.30
C GLN A 133 3.13 11.25 5.93
N LEU A 134 3.18 9.92 5.95
CA LEU A 134 2.70 9.04 4.88
C LEU A 134 1.33 8.51 5.33
N ARG A 135 0.36 8.54 4.42
CA ARG A 135 -0.97 7.98 4.64
C ARG A 135 -1.47 7.26 3.41
N ASN A 136 -1.94 6.04 3.59
CA ASN A 136 -2.76 5.35 2.60
C ASN A 136 -4.22 5.54 3.00
N SER A 137 -5.05 6.09 2.10
CA SER A 137 -6.44 6.43 2.44
C SER A 137 -7.37 6.09 1.30
N ASN A 138 -8.00 4.93 1.43
CA ASN A 138 -8.93 4.40 0.45
C ASN A 138 -10.36 4.93 0.68
N TYR A 139 -10.64 5.50 1.85
CA TYR A 139 -11.94 6.12 2.17
C TYR A 139 -12.38 7.18 1.15
N GLY A 140 -13.58 7.00 0.60
CA GLY A 140 -14.16 7.89 -0.41
C GLY A 140 -13.62 7.67 -1.83
N TRP A 141 -12.72 6.70 -2.02
CA TRP A 141 -12.15 6.34 -3.32
C TRP A 141 -12.41 4.86 -3.68
N GLN A 142 -12.00 3.93 -2.80
CA GLN A 142 -12.31 2.51 -2.86
C GLN A 142 -12.79 2.09 -1.47
N ASN A 143 -14.08 1.76 -1.33
CA ASN A 143 -14.70 1.58 -0.01
C ASN A 143 -14.41 0.23 0.65
N ASP A 144 -14.13 -0.79 -0.15
CA ASP A 144 -13.93 -2.17 0.28
C ASP A 144 -13.03 -2.87 -0.76
N ASN A 145 -12.44 -3.99 -0.36
CA ASN A 145 -11.74 -4.91 -1.25
C ASN A 145 -10.62 -4.23 -2.06
N GLN A 146 -9.67 -3.60 -1.38
CA GLN A 146 -8.54 -2.97 -2.05
C GLN A 146 -7.56 -3.98 -2.63
N ILE A 147 -7.49 -5.18 -2.06
CA ILE A 147 -6.70 -6.30 -2.56
C ILE A 147 -7.63 -7.50 -2.69
N GLU A 148 -7.76 -8.04 -3.89
CA GLU A 148 -8.50 -9.29 -4.14
C GLU A 148 -7.63 -10.24 -4.96
N ALA A 149 -7.75 -11.53 -4.67
CA ALA A 149 -7.13 -12.57 -5.49
C ALA A 149 -8.02 -13.80 -5.53
N THR A 150 -8.03 -14.51 -6.66
CA THR A 150 -8.72 -15.79 -6.81
C THR A 150 -7.79 -16.84 -7.42
N GLY A 151 -7.97 -18.11 -7.05
CA GLY A 151 -7.11 -19.22 -7.43
C GLY A 151 -6.01 -19.45 -6.38
N GLU A 152 -4.91 -20.09 -6.78
CA GLU A 152 -3.71 -20.19 -5.96
C GLU A 152 -3.03 -18.82 -5.95
N HIS A 153 -2.92 -18.21 -4.78
CA HIS A 153 -2.39 -16.86 -4.65
C HIS A 153 -1.50 -16.66 -3.43
N TYR A 154 -0.64 -15.65 -3.56
CA TYR A 154 0.18 -15.10 -2.49
C TYR A 154 -0.04 -13.59 -2.45
N ILE A 155 -0.40 -13.08 -1.28
CA ILE A 155 -0.54 -11.65 -1.02
C ILE A 155 0.40 -11.31 0.14
N TYR A 156 1.20 -10.27 -0.03
CA TYR A 156 2.00 -9.69 1.04
C TYR A 156 1.84 -8.17 1.01
N HIS A 157 1.52 -7.60 2.14
CA HIS A 157 1.32 -6.17 2.32
C HIS A 157 2.04 -5.70 3.57
N HIS A 158 2.69 -4.53 3.52
CA HIS A 158 3.27 -3.92 4.70
C HIS A 158 3.16 -2.42 4.72
N PHE A 159 3.17 -1.90 5.94
CA PHE A 159 3.33 -0.49 6.24
C PHE A 159 4.30 -0.31 7.40
N TYR A 160 5.42 0.33 7.12
CA TYR A 160 6.46 0.62 8.10
C TYR A 160 6.70 2.12 8.18
N ILE A 161 7.08 2.60 9.37
CA ILE A 161 7.29 4.03 9.61
C ILE A 161 8.76 4.46 9.66
N ASP A 162 9.67 3.52 9.43
CA ASP A 162 11.11 3.70 9.43
C ASP A 162 11.80 2.76 8.42
N ASP A 163 13.09 3.03 8.15
CA ASP A 163 13.94 2.23 7.26
C ASP A 163 14.50 0.95 7.90
N SER A 164 14.40 0.80 9.23
CA SER A 164 14.80 -0.41 9.96
C SER A 164 13.76 -1.51 9.89
N TYR A 165 12.54 -1.19 9.46
CA TYR A 165 11.37 -2.05 9.43
C TYR A 165 11.07 -2.67 10.80
N ASP A 166 11.30 -1.92 11.87
CA ASP A 166 11.04 -2.35 13.25
C ASP A 166 9.79 -1.72 13.89
N GLU A 167 9.20 -0.68 13.28
CA GLU A 167 7.87 -0.17 13.65
C GLU A 167 6.91 -0.19 12.46
N GLY A 168 5.84 -0.98 12.58
CA GLY A 168 4.86 -1.14 11.52
C GLY A 168 4.09 -2.46 11.59
N ALA A 169 3.43 -2.81 10.50
CA ALA A 169 2.66 -4.04 10.39
C ALA A 169 2.81 -4.70 9.00
N THR A 170 2.66 -6.03 8.98
CA THR A 170 2.59 -6.83 7.77
C THR A 170 1.35 -7.70 7.78
N LEU A 171 0.79 -7.93 6.61
CA LEU A 171 -0.29 -8.89 6.35
C LEU A 171 0.16 -9.81 5.21
N GLU A 172 0.11 -11.11 5.46
CA GLU A 172 0.51 -12.15 4.52
C GLU A 172 -0.61 -13.19 4.37
N VAL A 173 -0.92 -13.54 3.13
CA VAL A 173 -1.89 -14.59 2.78
C VAL A 173 -1.25 -15.51 1.76
N MET A 174 -1.30 -16.81 2.05
CA MET A 174 -1.00 -17.87 1.08
C MET A 174 -2.18 -18.82 1.07
N ALA A 175 -3.00 -18.77 0.02
CA ALA A 175 -4.23 -19.55 -0.02
C ALA A 175 -4.58 -20.00 -1.44
N GLU A 176 -5.37 -21.07 -1.50
CA GLU A 176 -6.13 -21.48 -2.67
C GLU A 176 -7.58 -21.07 -2.45
N GLY A 177 -8.23 -20.51 -3.47
CA GLY A 177 -9.61 -20.04 -3.39
C GLY A 177 -9.68 -18.53 -3.62
N SER A 178 -10.62 -17.84 -2.98
CA SER A 178 -10.74 -16.38 -3.10
C SER A 178 -10.39 -15.67 -1.80
N THR A 179 -9.61 -14.60 -1.89
CA THR A 179 -9.31 -13.68 -0.79
C THR A 179 -9.80 -12.28 -1.16
N SER A 180 -10.45 -11.63 -0.21
CA SER A 180 -10.75 -10.20 -0.24
C SER A 180 -10.19 -9.56 1.02
N ILE A 181 -9.34 -8.55 0.85
CA ILE A 181 -8.79 -7.75 1.95
C ILE A 181 -9.27 -6.33 1.77
N THR A 182 -9.88 -5.82 2.84
CA THR A 182 -10.17 -4.41 3.01
C THR A 182 -9.18 -3.82 3.99
N ASP A 183 -8.32 -2.92 3.54
CA ASP A 183 -7.54 -2.01 4.39
C ASP A 183 -7.87 -0.57 4.00
N MET A 184 -8.62 0.10 4.89
CA MET A 184 -9.16 1.42 4.59
C MET A 184 -8.18 2.55 4.80
N CYS A 185 -7.25 2.42 5.75
CA CYS A 185 -6.32 3.49 6.04
C CYS A 185 -5.12 2.97 6.82
N GLU A 186 -3.96 3.41 6.34
CA GLU A 186 -2.69 3.31 7.03
C GLU A 186 -2.20 4.74 7.23
N ASP A 187 -1.70 5.05 8.42
CA ASP A 187 -1.34 6.42 8.76
C ASP A 187 -0.14 6.43 9.68
N HIS A 188 0.85 7.23 9.35
CA HIS A 188 1.97 7.53 10.22
C HIS A 188 1.77 8.92 10.84
N TRP A 189 1.94 9.06 12.16
CA TRP A 189 2.01 10.37 12.81
C TRP A 189 3.01 10.38 13.95
N GLY A 190 4.13 11.06 13.75
CA GLY A 190 5.17 11.24 14.77
C GLY A 190 5.99 9.97 14.99
N SER A 191 5.71 9.25 16.07
CA SER A 191 6.31 7.94 16.38
C SER A 191 5.26 6.83 16.39
N SER A 192 4.07 7.11 15.84
CA SER A 192 2.95 6.18 15.88
C SER A 192 2.49 5.83 14.48
N TYR A 193 1.97 4.61 14.33
CA TYR A 193 1.36 4.15 13.10
C TYR A 193 -0.02 3.56 13.35
N LYS A 194 -0.80 3.52 12.28
CA LYS A 194 -2.10 2.88 12.18
C LYS A 194 -2.09 1.97 10.97
N PHE A 195 -2.70 0.80 11.13
CA PHE A 195 -2.86 -0.20 10.09
C PHE A 195 -4.32 -0.67 10.10
N GLY A 196 -5.04 -0.55 8.98
CA GLY A 196 -6.49 -0.78 8.93
C GLY A 196 -7.37 0.26 9.64
N LYS A 197 -6.81 1.17 10.45
CA LYS A 197 -7.61 2.17 11.18
C LYS A 197 -7.90 3.37 10.30
N GLY A 198 -9.16 3.46 9.83
CA GLY A 198 -9.64 4.54 8.98
C GLY A 198 -9.24 5.94 9.43
N CYS A 199 -9.08 6.84 8.47
CA CYS A 199 -8.74 8.24 8.71
C CYS A 199 -9.98 9.03 9.22
N GLY A 200 -10.56 8.60 10.35
CA GLY A 200 -11.83 9.06 10.93
C GLY A 200 -12.47 8.04 11.89
N CYS A 201 -13.81 8.02 12.00
CA CYS A 201 -14.58 7.11 12.88
C CYS A 201 -14.93 5.75 12.26
N TYR A 202 -14.38 5.40 11.10
CA TYR A 202 -14.73 4.18 10.38
C TYR A 202 -13.56 3.22 10.40
N THR A 203 -13.70 2.12 11.13
CA THR A 203 -12.73 1.01 11.15
C THR A 203 -13.34 -0.11 10.33
N ASN A 204 -12.83 -0.28 9.11
CA ASN A 204 -13.22 -1.36 8.23
C ASN A 204 -11.92 -1.97 7.71
N ALA A 205 -11.37 -2.88 8.49
CA ALA A 205 -10.14 -3.59 8.17
C ALA A 205 -10.44 -5.07 8.26
N ASN A 206 -10.76 -5.73 7.15
CA ASN A 206 -11.23 -7.11 7.21
C ASN A 206 -10.52 -7.95 6.16
N VAL A 207 -10.40 -9.24 6.46
CA VAL A 207 -9.98 -10.24 5.51
C VAL A 207 -11.01 -11.36 5.52
N TYR A 208 -11.42 -11.76 4.33
CA TYR A 208 -12.24 -12.93 4.10
C TYR A 208 -11.55 -13.82 3.08
N ILE A 209 -11.44 -15.10 3.41
CA ILE A 209 -10.82 -16.13 2.58
C ILE A 209 -11.80 -17.30 2.49
N ASP A 210 -12.27 -17.59 1.28
CA ASP A 210 -13.03 -18.79 0.93
C ASP A 210 -12.10 -19.75 0.20
N GLY A 211 -11.66 -20.78 0.91
CA GLY A 211 -10.69 -21.78 0.49
C GLY A 211 -9.71 -22.17 1.61
N SER A 212 -8.63 -22.85 1.25
CA SER A 212 -7.65 -23.37 2.22
C SER A 212 -6.33 -22.60 2.15
N GLY A 213 -5.67 -22.38 3.28
CA GLY A 213 -4.40 -21.66 3.30
C GLY A 213 -3.98 -21.18 4.67
N THR A 214 -3.13 -20.16 4.66
CA THR A 214 -2.63 -19.49 5.84
C THR A 214 -2.83 -17.98 5.76
N PHE A 215 -3.13 -17.39 6.91
CA PHE A 215 -3.15 -15.95 7.12
C PHE A 215 -2.20 -15.60 8.26
N GLU A 216 -1.38 -14.58 8.06
CA GLU A 216 -0.50 -14.04 9.08
C GLU A 216 -0.57 -12.52 9.12
N LEU A 217 -0.77 -11.95 10.32
CA LEU A 217 -0.68 -10.52 10.58
C LEU A 217 0.37 -10.31 11.67
N ASN A 218 1.39 -9.53 11.40
CA ASN A 218 2.38 -9.12 12.38
C ASN A 218 2.33 -7.61 12.60
N ALA A 219 2.61 -7.17 13.81
CA ALA A 219 2.83 -5.77 14.12
C ALA A 219 3.90 -5.59 15.20
N TRP A 220 4.76 -4.59 15.03
CA TRP A 220 5.88 -4.27 15.92
C TRP A 220 5.82 -2.80 16.32
N ALA A 221 6.18 -2.48 17.56
CA ALA A 221 6.28 -1.11 18.04
C ALA A 221 7.23 -1.03 19.25
N GLU A 222 7.78 0.14 19.56
CA GLU A 222 8.68 0.31 20.70
C GLU A 222 7.97 0.36 22.06
N ASN A 223 6.80 1.00 22.14
CA ASN A 223 6.13 1.32 23.40
C ASN A 223 4.86 0.50 23.62
N GLU A 224 3.92 0.51 22.67
CA GLU A 224 2.64 -0.19 22.78
C GLU A 224 2.01 -0.55 21.43
N ILE A 225 1.18 -1.60 21.44
CA ILE A 225 0.26 -1.96 20.36
C ILE A 225 -1.14 -2.06 20.95
N VAL A 226 -2.09 -1.39 20.31
CA VAL A 226 -3.52 -1.41 20.65
C VAL A 226 -4.32 -1.86 19.43
N THR A 227 -4.98 -3.00 19.54
CA THR A 227 -5.86 -3.52 18.50
C THR A 227 -7.31 -3.11 18.76
N ASP A 228 -8.09 -2.97 17.69
CA ASP A 228 -9.53 -2.76 17.80
C ASP A 228 -10.27 -4.00 18.34
N THR A 229 -9.64 -5.18 18.28
CA THR A 229 -10.11 -6.39 18.94
C THR A 229 -9.98 -6.36 20.47
N GLY A 230 -9.38 -5.29 21.03
CA GLY A 230 -9.29 -5.05 22.47
C GLY A 230 -8.03 -5.59 23.13
N ILE A 231 -6.99 -5.91 22.36
CA ILE A 231 -5.68 -6.32 22.87
C ILE A 231 -4.83 -5.06 23.07
N HIS A 232 -4.18 -4.96 24.21
CA HIS A 232 -3.24 -3.89 24.54
C HIS A 232 -1.96 -4.52 25.08
N ILE A 233 -0.85 -4.32 24.37
CA ILE A 233 0.48 -4.86 24.70
C ILE A 233 1.43 -3.68 24.88
N THR A 234 2.28 -3.70 25.91
CA THR A 234 3.22 -2.62 26.22
C THR A 234 4.63 -3.15 26.42
N GLY A 235 5.64 -2.32 26.13
CA GLY A 235 7.06 -2.58 26.40
C GLY A 235 7.73 -3.38 25.30
N ASN A 236 7.98 -2.73 24.16
CA ASN A 236 8.48 -3.33 22.91
C ASN A 236 7.64 -4.53 22.44
N PRO A 237 6.34 -4.30 22.18
CA PRO A 237 5.43 -5.36 21.77
C PRO A 237 5.70 -5.90 20.35
N HIS A 238 5.46 -7.20 20.20
CA HIS A 238 5.26 -7.87 18.92
C HIS A 238 3.91 -8.59 18.98
N TYR A 239 2.99 -8.21 18.11
CA TYR A 239 1.67 -8.81 17.96
C TYR A 239 1.65 -9.73 16.74
N ILE A 240 1.09 -10.93 16.89
CA ILE A 240 0.96 -11.91 15.81
C ILE A 240 -0.45 -12.51 15.85
N VAL A 241 -1.11 -12.53 14.70
CA VAL A 241 -2.26 -13.40 14.42
C VAL A 241 -1.84 -14.37 13.33
N TYR A 242 -2.04 -15.66 13.59
CA TYR A 242 -1.77 -16.71 12.62
C TYR A 242 -2.98 -17.65 12.55
N ALA A 243 -3.39 -17.98 11.33
CA ALA A 243 -4.40 -18.98 11.07
C ALA A 243 -3.94 -19.92 9.95
N ASP A 244 -4.27 -21.19 10.12
CA ASP A 244 -4.12 -22.27 9.14
C ASP A 244 -5.50 -22.94 9.04
N PHE A 245 -6.06 -23.01 7.85
CA PHE A 245 -7.48 -23.32 7.62
C PHE A 245 -7.69 -24.13 6.34
N ASP A 246 -8.73 -24.96 6.33
CA ASP A 246 -9.03 -25.90 5.25
C ASP A 246 -10.24 -25.50 4.37
N ASP A 247 -11.00 -24.45 4.74
CA ASP A 247 -12.28 -24.12 4.08
C ASP A 247 -12.61 -22.63 4.10
N GLU A 248 -12.68 -21.98 5.26
CA GLU A 248 -13.00 -20.55 5.35
C GLU A 248 -12.22 -19.91 6.51
N PHE A 249 -11.74 -18.70 6.28
CA PHE A 249 -11.19 -17.82 7.32
C PHE A 249 -11.74 -16.42 7.18
N GLU A 250 -12.21 -15.88 8.30
CA GLU A 250 -12.65 -14.50 8.41
C GLU A 250 -12.00 -13.85 9.62
N PHE A 251 -11.43 -12.67 9.41
CA PHE A 251 -11.03 -11.79 10.50
C PHE A 251 -11.67 -10.42 10.30
N GLU A 252 -12.77 -10.22 11.04
CA GLU A 252 -13.44 -8.94 11.16
C GLU A 252 -12.60 -7.96 12.00
N ASN A 253 -12.26 -6.81 11.41
CA ASN A 253 -11.57 -5.69 12.06
C ASN A 253 -10.18 -6.03 12.63
N PHE A 254 -9.21 -6.30 11.76
CA PHE A 254 -7.80 -6.47 12.13
C PHE A 254 -7.08 -5.16 12.49
N ALA A 255 -7.80 -4.03 12.52
CA ALA A 255 -7.20 -2.72 12.67
C ALA A 255 -6.44 -2.57 14.00
N LEU A 256 -5.29 -1.90 13.94
CA LEU A 256 -4.41 -1.69 15.08
C LEU A 256 -3.63 -0.36 14.98
N GLU A 257 -3.08 0.07 16.10
CA GLU A 257 -2.14 1.18 16.17
C GLU A 257 -0.95 0.80 17.06
N GLY A 258 0.22 1.32 16.70
CA GLY A 258 1.46 1.15 17.46
C GLY A 258 2.20 2.47 17.65
N ASN A 259 3.04 2.52 18.68
CA ASN A 259 3.99 3.59 19.03
C ASN A 259 5.09 2.99 19.89
#